data_AF-A0A0J1BWR0-F1
#
_entry.id   AF-A0A0J1BWR0-F1
#
_cell.length_a   1.000
_cell.length_b   1.000
_cell.length_c   1.000
_cell.angle_alpha   90.00
_cell.angle_beta   90.00
_cell.angle_gamma   90.00
#
_symmetry.space_group_name_H-M   'P 1'
#
loop_
_entity.id
_entity.type
_entity.pdbx_description
1 polymer ?
#
loop_
_entity_poly.entity_id
_entity_poly.type
_entity_poly.pdbx_seq_one_letter_code
_entity_poly.pdbx_strand_id
1 'polypeptide(L)'
;MQKVIAVLAALAGVALGAAAPPWADAGLREDGTGFVTGNAVRAALGWDDATLRAEAPSLEFVAESESVTGISWSCVHTGTAEVVPQRTDLVVTESRAVTSRPQTTWWGTVTGFRLQGFDGRGASSAVPEGPAPGSCPTGPWSPVEGSTRTVETTGEPVLMVRHDGAQHPVPVG
;
A
#
# COMPACT_ATOMS: atom_id res chain seq x y z
N MET A 1 14.12 45.54 60.16
CA MET A 1 12.92 45.32 59.31
C MET A 1 13.47 44.93 57.93
N GLN A 2 13.32 43.69 57.42
CA GLN A 2 12.17 43.26 56.57
C GLN A 2 11.73 44.40 55.63
N LYS A 3 11.73 44.35 54.29
CA LYS A 3 11.31 43.33 53.29
C LYS A 3 11.62 43.95 51.89
N VAL A 4 11.77 43.29 50.73
CA VAL A 4 11.75 41.89 50.24
C VAL A 4 12.86 41.75 49.16
N ILE A 5 13.38 40.55 48.85
CA ILE A 5 14.09 40.28 47.59
C ILE A 5 13.08 39.78 46.56
N ALA A 6 12.89 40.51 45.46
CA ALA A 6 11.99 40.11 44.39
C ALA A 6 12.59 38.95 43.58
N VAL A 7 12.12 37.73 43.85
CA VAL A 7 12.44 36.56 43.02
C VAL A 7 11.67 36.67 41.71
N LEU A 8 12.37 36.99 40.63
CA LEU A 8 11.86 36.87 39.26
C LEU A 8 11.63 35.39 38.94
N ALA A 9 10.40 34.94 39.13
CA ALA A 9 9.96 33.62 38.68
C ALA A 9 9.94 33.61 37.15
N ALA A 10 10.99 33.07 36.54
CA ALA A 10 11.00 32.74 35.13
C ALA A 10 9.93 31.66 34.89
N LEU A 11 8.82 32.05 34.27
CA LEU A 11 7.83 31.12 33.74
C LEU A 11 8.49 30.33 32.59
N ALA A 12 9.10 29.20 32.94
CA ALA A 12 9.46 28.18 31.96
C ALA A 12 8.17 27.70 31.32
N GLY A 13 7.87 28.23 30.13
CA GLY A 13 6.78 27.77 29.30
C GLY A 13 7.05 26.33 28.92
N VAL A 14 6.51 25.39 29.70
CA VAL A 14 6.47 23.98 29.32
C VAL A 14 5.58 23.92 28.09
N ALA A 15 6.22 23.89 26.92
CA ALA A 15 5.57 23.52 25.69
C ALA A 15 5.03 22.11 25.92
N LEU A 16 3.72 22.03 26.19
CA LEU A 16 2.95 20.80 26.09
C LEU A 16 2.95 20.45 24.60
N GLY A 17 4.06 19.87 24.13
CA GLY A 17 4.10 19.15 22.87
C GLY A 17 3.01 18.11 22.96
N ALA A 18 1.92 18.34 22.24
CA ALA A 18 0.83 17.38 22.17
C ALA A 18 1.45 16.10 21.63
N ALA A 19 1.61 15.10 22.51
CA ALA A 19 2.10 13.80 22.10
C ALA A 19 1.14 13.32 21.02
N ALA A 20 1.63 13.25 19.79
CA ALA A 20 0.84 12.75 18.67
C ALA A 20 0.32 11.36 19.12
N PRO A 21 -0.99 11.13 19.10
CA PRO A 21 -1.54 9.90 19.63
C PRO A 21 -0.95 8.70 18.86
N PRO A 22 -0.87 7.50 19.44
CA PRO A 22 -0.16 6.36 18.84
C PRO A 22 -0.77 5.81 17.54
N TRP A 23 -1.80 6.48 17.00
CA TRP A 23 -2.35 6.27 15.66
C TRP A 23 -1.86 7.30 14.63
N ALA A 24 -0.92 8.18 14.99
CA ALA A 24 -0.43 9.27 14.15
C ALA A 24 0.74 8.88 13.22
N ASP A 25 1.20 7.62 13.23
CA ASP A 25 1.95 7.06 12.10
C ASP A 25 1.02 7.09 10.88
N ALA A 26 1.34 7.96 9.92
CA ALA A 26 0.59 8.08 8.68
C ALA A 26 0.90 6.88 7.79
N GLY A 27 -0.06 5.98 7.64
CA GLY A 27 0.15 4.74 6.91
C GLY A 27 -0.78 3.61 7.31
N LEU A 28 -0.63 2.51 6.58
CA LEU A 28 -1.29 1.23 6.80
C LEU A 28 -0.33 0.29 7.54
N ARG A 29 -0.78 -0.34 8.62
CA ARG A 29 -0.03 -1.38 9.34
C ARG A 29 -0.37 -2.77 8.78
N GLU A 30 0.46 -3.77 9.09
CA GLU A 30 0.26 -5.17 8.66
C GLU A 30 -1.10 -5.78 9.05
N ASP A 31 -1.74 -5.28 10.12
CA ASP A 31 -3.06 -5.71 10.58
C ASP A 31 -4.24 -4.94 9.91
N GLY A 32 -3.93 -4.01 9.00
CA GLY A 32 -4.89 -3.13 8.34
C GLY A 32 -5.33 -1.93 9.19
N THR A 33 -4.74 -1.70 10.37
CA THR A 33 -5.00 -0.51 11.19
C THR A 33 -4.06 0.64 10.81
N GLY A 34 -4.36 1.86 11.27
CA GLY A 34 -3.57 3.04 10.96
C GLY A 34 -4.41 4.31 10.79
N PHE A 35 -3.83 5.31 10.13
CA PHE A 35 -4.49 6.59 9.88
C PHE A 35 -4.08 7.20 8.54
N VAL A 36 -5.06 7.77 7.84
CA VAL A 36 -4.85 8.57 6.63
C VAL A 36 -5.26 10.00 6.90
N THR A 37 -4.40 10.97 6.58
CA THR A 37 -4.77 12.39 6.72
C THR A 37 -5.78 12.82 5.66
N GLY A 38 -6.67 13.76 6.00
CA GLY A 38 -7.59 14.38 5.04
C GLY A 38 -6.87 15.20 3.96
N ASN A 39 -5.58 15.52 4.16
CA ASN A 39 -4.73 16.10 3.11
C ASN A 39 -4.35 15.01 2.08
N ALA A 40 -3.84 13.85 2.52
CA ALA A 40 -3.46 12.76 1.63
C ALA A 40 -4.64 12.27 0.76
N VAL A 41 -5.85 12.16 1.33
CA VAL A 41 -7.06 11.80 0.56
C VAL A 41 -7.41 12.87 -0.49
N ARG A 42 -7.32 14.15 -0.14
CA ARG A 42 -7.55 15.25 -1.09
C ARG A 42 -6.50 15.29 -2.20
N ALA A 43 -5.24 15.03 -1.87
CA ALA A 43 -4.16 14.94 -2.86
C ALA A 43 -4.38 13.77 -3.83
N ALA A 44 -4.83 12.60 -3.34
CA ALA A 44 -5.13 11.43 -4.16
C ALA A 44 -6.33 11.64 -5.11
N LEU A 45 -7.38 12.31 -4.63
CA LEU A 45 -8.65 12.51 -5.35
C LEU A 45 -8.78 13.85 -6.08
N GLY A 46 -7.86 14.79 -5.85
CA GLY A 46 -7.94 16.16 -6.40
C GLY A 46 -9.05 17.02 -5.77
N TRP A 47 -9.41 16.77 -4.51
CA TRP A 47 -10.58 17.36 -3.84
C TRP A 47 -10.25 18.54 -2.93
N ASP A 48 -11.24 19.41 -2.68
CA ASP A 48 -11.20 20.42 -1.63
C ASP A 48 -11.79 19.91 -0.29
N ASP A 49 -11.78 20.77 0.74
CA ASP A 49 -12.32 20.45 2.07
C ASP A 49 -13.86 20.34 2.11
N ALA A 50 -14.58 20.91 1.14
CA ALA A 50 -16.03 20.84 1.07
C ALA A 50 -16.47 19.50 0.45
N THR A 51 -15.87 19.12 -0.68
CA THR A 51 -16.08 17.81 -1.31
C THR A 51 -15.65 16.67 -0.38
N LEU A 52 -14.48 16.77 0.26
CA LEU A 52 -14.05 15.78 1.24
C LEU A 52 -15.07 15.63 2.39
N ARG A 53 -15.65 16.73 2.88
CA ARG A 53 -16.65 16.67 3.96
C ARG A 53 -17.95 16.00 3.51
N ALA A 54 -18.40 16.26 2.28
CA ALA A 54 -19.61 15.66 1.73
C ALA A 54 -19.43 14.15 1.49
N GLU A 55 -18.31 13.77 0.87
CA GLU A 55 -18.06 12.40 0.40
C GLU A 55 -17.30 11.51 1.38
N ALA A 56 -16.83 12.02 2.53
CA ALA A 56 -16.16 11.19 3.54
C ALA A 56 -16.91 9.89 3.95
N PRO A 57 -18.26 9.80 3.94
CA PRO A 57 -18.97 8.55 4.19
C PRO A 57 -19.01 7.57 2.99
N SER A 58 -18.75 8.03 1.76
CA SER A 58 -18.77 7.21 0.54
C SER A 58 -17.40 6.59 0.20
N LEU A 59 -16.32 7.10 0.82
CA LEU A 59 -14.96 6.61 0.59
C LEU A 59 -14.70 5.22 1.19
N GLU A 60 -14.22 4.32 0.34
CA GLU A 60 -13.67 3.02 0.76
C GLU A 60 -12.14 3.05 0.70
N PHE A 61 -11.49 2.27 1.57
CA PHE A 61 -10.03 2.10 1.57
C PHE A 61 -9.69 0.64 1.27
N VAL A 62 -8.68 0.42 0.45
CA VAL A 62 -8.23 -0.91 0.00
C VAL A 62 -6.71 -0.94 0.09
N ALA A 63 -6.17 -1.98 0.72
CA ALA A 63 -4.74 -2.29 0.58
C ALA A 63 -4.56 -3.16 -0.67
N GLU A 64 -3.70 -2.74 -1.58
CA GLU A 64 -3.35 -3.48 -2.78
C GLU A 64 -1.88 -3.88 -2.72
N SER A 65 -1.57 -5.17 -2.85
CA SER A 65 -0.21 -5.70 -2.88
C SER A 65 0.00 -6.52 -4.14
N GLU A 66 1.10 -6.26 -4.84
CA GLU A 66 1.52 -7.03 -6.00
C GLU A 66 2.68 -7.95 -5.62
N SER A 67 2.66 -9.20 -6.08
CA SER A 67 3.80 -10.10 -6.05
C SER A 67 4.11 -10.63 -7.44
N VAL A 68 5.40 -10.74 -7.75
CA VAL A 68 5.88 -11.24 -9.03
C VAL A 68 6.64 -12.53 -8.80
N THR A 69 6.10 -13.63 -9.32
CA THR A 69 6.76 -14.95 -9.32
C THR A 69 7.40 -15.18 -10.68
N GLY A 70 8.70 -14.91 -10.78
CA GLY A 70 9.48 -15.16 -11.97
C GLY A 70 9.89 -16.62 -12.07
N ILE A 71 9.37 -17.31 -13.10
CA ILE A 71 9.72 -18.69 -13.43
C ILE A 71 10.64 -18.66 -14.64
N SER A 72 11.86 -19.15 -14.50
CA SER A 72 12.85 -19.23 -15.57
C SER A 72 13.29 -20.67 -15.81
N TRP A 73 13.61 -21.02 -17.04
CA TRP A 73 14.14 -22.33 -17.44
C TRP A 73 15.03 -22.17 -18.68
N SER A 74 15.61 -23.26 -19.16
CA SER A 74 16.41 -23.29 -20.39
C SER A 74 15.87 -24.31 -21.37
N CYS A 75 15.95 -23.99 -22.66
CA CYS A 75 15.64 -24.90 -23.75
C CYS A 75 16.91 -25.14 -24.56
N VAL A 76 17.20 -26.41 -24.89
CA VAL A 76 18.32 -26.81 -25.75
C VAL A 76 17.80 -27.16 -27.14
N HIS A 77 18.52 -26.77 -28.18
CA HIS A 77 18.21 -27.16 -29.54
C HIS A 77 18.73 -28.59 -29.80
N THR A 78 17.83 -29.51 -30.11
CA THR A 78 18.14 -30.91 -30.41
C THR A 78 19.14 -31.00 -31.56
N GLY A 79 20.24 -31.72 -31.34
CA GLY A 79 21.32 -31.89 -32.32
C GLY A 79 22.39 -30.78 -32.33
N THR A 80 22.28 -29.76 -31.48
CA THR A 80 23.34 -28.77 -31.27
C THR A 80 23.64 -28.59 -29.77
N ALA A 81 24.56 -27.69 -29.44
CA ALA A 81 24.83 -27.25 -28.06
C ALA A 81 24.21 -25.87 -27.76
N GLU A 82 23.28 -25.40 -28.59
CA GLU A 82 22.62 -24.11 -28.42
C GLU A 82 21.58 -24.17 -27.29
N VAL A 83 21.66 -23.22 -26.36
CA VAL A 83 20.75 -23.11 -25.22
C VAL A 83 20.16 -21.71 -25.19
N VAL A 84 18.83 -21.62 -25.17
CA VAL A 84 18.09 -20.37 -25.02
C VAL A 84 17.42 -20.31 -23.63
N PRO A 85 17.63 -19.24 -22.85
CA PRO A 85 16.87 -19.04 -21.62
C PRO A 85 15.43 -18.68 -21.96
N GLN A 86 14.48 -19.14 -21.14
CA GLN A 86 13.08 -18.77 -21.19
C GLN A 86 12.65 -18.28 -19.81
N ARG A 87 11.67 -17.38 -19.78
CA ARG A 87 11.11 -16.80 -18.55
C ARG A 87 9.64 -16.46 -18.76
N THR A 88 8.86 -16.66 -17.70
CA THR A 88 7.50 -16.18 -17.53
C THR A 88 7.39 -15.56 -16.16
N ASP A 89 6.82 -14.37 -16.07
CA ASP A 89 6.51 -13.72 -14.80
C ASP A 89 5.02 -13.93 -14.51
N LEU A 90 4.70 -14.43 -13.33
CA LEU A 90 3.32 -14.49 -12.84
C LEU A 90 3.11 -13.33 -11.88
N VAL A 91 2.39 -12.31 -12.34
CA VAL A 91 2.02 -11.12 -11.54
C VAL A 91 0.73 -11.45 -10.81
N VAL A 92 0.75 -11.43 -9.48
CA VAL A 92 -0.41 -11.65 -8.62
C VAL A 92 -0.72 -10.36 -7.87
N THR A 93 -1.88 -9.78 -8.15
CA THR A 93 -2.40 -8.62 -7.43
C THR A 93 -3.42 -9.12 -6.40
N GLU A 94 -3.19 -8.81 -5.13
CA GLU A 94 -4.18 -8.98 -4.06
C GLU A 94 -4.71 -7.63 -3.60
N SER A 95 -6.03 -7.55 -3.42
CA SER A 95 -6.72 -6.39 -2.84
C SER A 95 -7.46 -6.82 -1.58
N ARG A 96 -7.35 -6.02 -0.50
CA ARG A 96 -7.98 -6.28 0.81
C ARG A 96 -8.66 -5.02 1.29
N ALA A 97 -9.99 -5.04 1.46
CA ALA A 97 -10.73 -3.87 1.90
C ALA A 97 -10.50 -3.60 3.40
N VAL A 98 -10.43 -2.31 3.75
CA VAL A 98 -10.07 -1.82 5.08
C VAL A 98 -11.26 -1.08 5.67
N THR A 99 -11.70 -1.48 6.87
CA THR A 99 -12.73 -0.74 7.61
C THR A 99 -12.14 0.62 7.99
N SER A 100 -12.79 1.71 7.57
CA SER A 100 -12.38 3.07 7.94
C SER A 100 -13.47 3.79 8.73
N ARG A 101 -13.09 4.88 9.42
CA ARG A 101 -14.05 5.84 9.97
C ARG A 101 -13.48 7.27 9.85
N PRO A 102 -14.21 8.21 9.22
CA PRO A 102 -13.77 9.60 9.19
C PRO A 102 -13.63 10.15 10.62
N GLN A 103 -12.58 10.93 10.83
CA GLN A 103 -12.36 11.73 12.02
C GLN A 103 -12.71 13.18 11.68
N THR A 104 -13.76 13.68 12.32
CA THR A 104 -14.20 15.06 12.19
C THR A 104 -13.87 15.84 13.46
N THR A 105 -13.53 17.11 13.27
CA THR A 105 -13.47 18.07 14.37
C THR A 105 -14.90 18.50 14.78
N TRP A 106 -15.07 19.15 15.93
CA TRP A 106 -16.35 19.72 16.36
C TRP A 106 -17.06 20.66 15.38
N TRP A 107 -16.34 21.36 14.48
CA TRP A 107 -16.96 22.13 13.39
C TRP A 107 -17.24 21.30 12.11
N GLY A 108 -17.13 19.98 12.18
CA GLY A 108 -17.39 19.07 11.07
C GLY A 108 -16.28 18.98 10.01
N THR A 109 -15.11 19.58 10.20
CA THR A 109 -13.97 19.42 9.26
C THR A 109 -13.38 18.03 9.38
N VAL A 110 -13.23 17.32 8.26
CA VAL A 110 -12.60 15.99 8.20
C VAL A 110 -11.08 16.16 8.32
N THR A 111 -10.48 15.65 9.39
CA THR A 111 -9.01 15.66 9.59
C THR A 111 -8.33 14.44 8.98
N GLY A 112 -9.08 13.37 8.75
CA GLY A 112 -8.59 12.13 8.18
C GLY A 112 -9.49 10.95 8.48
N PHE A 113 -8.95 9.74 8.32
CA PHE A 113 -9.67 8.48 8.40
C PHE A 113 -8.88 7.52 9.28
N ARG A 114 -9.52 7.02 10.35
CA ARG A 114 -8.96 5.95 11.17
C ARG A 114 -9.24 4.61 10.49
N LEU A 115 -8.18 3.89 10.16
CA LEU A 115 -8.25 2.52 9.66
C LEU A 115 -8.37 1.56 10.86
N GLN A 116 -9.25 0.58 10.76
CA GLN A 116 -9.67 -0.28 11.88
C GLN A 116 -9.32 -1.77 11.66
N GLY A 117 -8.61 -2.10 10.58
CA GLY A 117 -8.30 -3.47 10.18
C GLY A 117 -8.97 -3.87 8.86
N PHE A 118 -8.51 -4.98 8.29
CA PHE A 118 -9.14 -5.60 7.13
C PHE A 118 -10.54 -6.10 7.47
N ASP A 119 -11.51 -5.89 6.56
CA ASP A 119 -12.91 -6.27 6.78
C ASP A 119 -13.28 -7.68 6.28
N GLY A 120 -12.31 -8.39 5.71
CA GLY A 120 -12.47 -9.73 5.15
C GLY A 120 -12.93 -9.77 3.69
N ARG A 121 -13.30 -8.64 3.08
CA ARG A 121 -13.53 -8.52 1.64
C ARG A 121 -12.20 -8.32 0.92
N GLY A 122 -12.09 -8.90 -0.28
CA GLY A 122 -10.92 -8.76 -1.12
C GLY A 122 -11.09 -9.49 -2.45
N ALA A 123 -10.13 -9.29 -3.35
CA ALA A 123 -10.03 -10.01 -4.60
C ALA A 123 -8.56 -10.31 -4.91
N SER A 124 -8.31 -11.42 -5.60
CA SER A 124 -6.99 -11.76 -6.14
C SER A 124 -7.13 -12.00 -7.64
N SER A 125 -6.14 -11.53 -8.40
CA SER A 125 -6.00 -11.77 -9.83
C SER A 125 -4.57 -12.16 -10.14
N ALA A 126 -4.38 -13.12 -11.04
CA ALA A 126 -3.06 -13.56 -11.48
C ALA A 126 -2.96 -13.45 -13.01
N VAL A 127 -1.93 -12.77 -13.51
CA VAL A 127 -1.67 -12.56 -14.94
C VAL A 127 -0.31 -13.17 -15.29
N PRO A 128 -0.26 -14.20 -16.17
CA PRO A 128 0.99 -14.74 -16.66
C PRO A 128 1.51 -13.90 -17.84
N GLU A 129 2.72 -13.36 -17.69
CA GLU A 129 3.45 -12.61 -18.70
C GLU A 129 4.57 -13.48 -19.29
N GLY A 130 4.32 -14.08 -20.46
CA GLY A 130 5.29 -14.89 -21.18
C GLY A 130 4.76 -16.24 -21.69
N PRO A 131 5.64 -17.15 -22.14
CA PRO A 131 5.28 -18.51 -22.52
C PRO A 131 4.66 -19.31 -21.35
N ALA A 132 4.14 -20.51 -21.63
CA ALA A 132 3.74 -21.42 -20.56
C ALA A 132 5.00 -21.92 -19.81
N PRO A 133 5.00 -21.99 -18.46
CA PRO A 133 6.13 -22.51 -17.69
C PRO A 133 6.64 -23.86 -18.21
N GLY A 134 7.94 -23.92 -18.53
CA GLY A 134 8.59 -25.12 -19.06
C GLY A 134 8.36 -25.40 -20.56
N SER A 135 7.64 -24.55 -21.30
CA SER A 135 7.52 -24.69 -22.75
C SER A 135 8.74 -24.15 -23.50
N CYS A 136 8.99 -24.66 -24.70
CA CYS A 136 10.10 -24.22 -25.55
C CYS A 136 9.61 -23.64 -26.87
N PRO A 137 10.44 -22.85 -27.59
CA PRO A 137 10.11 -22.35 -28.91
C PRO A 137 9.75 -23.48 -29.88
N THR A 138 8.83 -23.22 -30.81
CA THR A 138 8.43 -24.18 -31.84
C THR A 138 9.64 -24.62 -32.67
N GLY A 139 9.80 -25.93 -32.85
CA GLY A 139 10.91 -26.52 -33.60
C GLY A 139 11.59 -27.63 -32.81
N PRO A 140 12.85 -27.97 -33.13
CA PRO A 140 13.63 -28.99 -32.44
C PRO A 140 14.19 -28.45 -31.12
N TRP A 141 13.37 -27.88 -30.24
CA TRP A 141 13.78 -27.43 -28.91
C TRP A 141 13.22 -28.36 -27.84
N SER A 142 14.00 -28.63 -26.80
CA SER A 142 13.58 -29.43 -25.65
C SER A 142 13.96 -28.75 -24.33
N PRO A 143 13.14 -28.85 -23.27
CA PRO A 143 13.49 -28.26 -21.98
C PRO A 143 14.70 -28.98 -21.39
N VAL A 144 15.62 -28.21 -20.81
CA VAL A 144 16.77 -28.75 -20.07
C VAL A 144 16.28 -29.18 -18.69
N GLU A 145 16.38 -30.47 -18.39
CA GLU A 145 15.97 -31.03 -17.10
C GLU A 145 16.71 -30.35 -15.93
N GLY A 146 15.98 -30.04 -14.86
CA GLY A 146 16.54 -29.34 -13.69
C GLY A 146 16.94 -27.88 -13.91
N SER A 147 16.72 -27.30 -15.10
CA SER A 147 17.02 -25.88 -15.36
C SER A 147 16.03 -24.90 -14.75
N THR A 148 14.85 -25.36 -14.34
CA THR A 148 13.78 -24.51 -13.80
C THR A 148 14.19 -23.85 -12.49
N ARG A 149 14.02 -22.53 -12.40
CA ARG A 149 14.21 -21.74 -11.18
C ARG A 149 13.04 -20.78 -10.99
N THR A 150 12.56 -20.71 -9.77
CA THR A 150 11.50 -19.78 -9.34
C THR A 150 12.10 -18.75 -8.40
N VAL A 151 11.76 -17.48 -8.60
CA VAL A 151 12.07 -16.37 -7.69
C VAL A 151 10.78 -15.60 -7.44
N GLU A 152 10.42 -15.44 -6.18
CA GLU A 152 9.26 -14.64 -5.78
C GLU A 152 9.74 -13.29 -5.24
N THR A 153 9.09 -12.21 -5.66
CA THR A 153 9.29 -10.85 -5.15
C THR A 153 7.94 -10.30 -4.70
N THR A 154 7.76 -10.07 -3.41
CA THR A 154 6.56 -9.44 -2.86
C THR A 154 6.79 -7.93 -2.76
N GLY A 155 5.90 -7.13 -3.35
CA GLY A 155 5.87 -5.68 -3.15
C GLY A 155 5.23 -5.29 -1.82
N GLU A 156 5.56 -4.11 -1.32
CA GLU A 156 4.87 -3.55 -0.14
C GLU A 156 3.42 -3.18 -0.49
N PRO A 157 2.46 -3.36 0.44
CA PRO A 157 1.06 -3.02 0.19
C PRO A 157 0.88 -1.49 0.07
N VAL A 158 0.33 -1.05 -1.06
CA VAL A 158 -0.06 0.34 -1.31
C VAL A 158 -1.48 0.55 -0.79
N LEU A 159 -1.71 1.64 -0.06
CA LEU A 159 -3.05 2.02 0.35
C LEU A 159 -3.74 2.82 -0.76
N MET A 160 -4.87 2.32 -1.22
CA MET A 160 -5.74 2.93 -2.21
C MET A 160 -6.98 3.51 -1.53
N VAL A 161 -7.44 4.67 -2.01
CA VAL A 161 -8.78 5.19 -1.73
C VAL A 161 -9.66 4.99 -2.96
N ARG A 162 -10.86 4.46 -2.75
CA ARG A 162 -11.84 4.18 -3.81
C ARG A 162 -13.06 5.09 -3.70
N HIS A 163 -13.45 5.66 -4.83
CA HIS A 163 -14.65 6.47 -5.00
C HIS A 163 -15.18 6.27 -6.43
N ASP A 164 -16.50 6.15 -6.59
CA ASP A 164 -17.17 5.89 -7.90
C ASP A 164 -16.54 4.76 -8.75
N GLY A 165 -15.98 3.75 -8.09
CA GLY A 165 -15.30 2.62 -8.73
C GLY A 165 -13.86 2.89 -9.20
N ALA A 166 -13.40 4.15 -9.20
CA ALA A 166 -12.00 4.49 -9.45
C ALA A 166 -11.15 4.30 -8.18
N GLN A 167 -9.92 3.81 -8.35
CA GLN A 167 -8.94 3.66 -7.26
C GLN A 167 -7.81 4.67 -7.42
N HIS A 168 -7.41 5.31 -6.33
CA HIS A 168 -6.36 6.32 -6.29
C HIS A 168 -5.34 5.97 -5.19
N PRO A 169 -4.03 5.93 -5.49
CA PRO A 169 -3.02 5.67 -4.47
C PRO A 169 -2.98 6.84 -3.47
N VAL A 170 -3.06 6.51 -2.19
CA VAL A 170 -2.95 7.48 -1.10
C VAL A 170 -1.47 7.73 -0.84
N PRO A 171 -0.99 8.97 -0.91
CA PRO A 171 0.38 9.29 -0.51
C PRO A 171 0.60 8.96 0.97
N VAL A 172 1.49 8.01 1.25
CA VAL A 172 2.13 7.87 2.56
C VAL A 172 3.16 8.99 2.73
N GLY A 173 3.37 9.48 3.95
CA GLY A 173 4.21 10.65 4.23
C GLY A 173 4.72 10.71 5.66
#